data_AF-A0A950Q9F7-F1
#
_entry.id   AF-A0A950Q9F7-F1
#
_cell.length_a   1.000
_cell.length_b   1.000
_cell.length_c   1.000
_cell.angle_alpha   90.00
_cell.angle_beta   90.00
_cell.angle_gamma   90.00
#
_symmetry.space_group_name_H-M   'P 1'
#
loop_
_entity.id
_entity.type
_entity.pdbx_description
1 polymer ?
#
loop_
_entity_poly.entity_id
_entity_poly.type
_entity_poly.pdbx_seq_one_letter_code
_entity_poly.pdbx_strand_id
1 'polypeptide(L)'
;MLLKLLAQLVPFLLFQGAVLFGAAGTLDWPQGWALMIEFSALCLAISLWLWRTDPGLLAERMGGIAQEKQPTSDRLLMIGIMVGWIGWCVAMG
;
A
#
# COMPACT_ATOMS: atom_id res chain seq x y z
N MET A 1 -6.26 -17.25 -3.48
CA MET A 1 -6.29 -15.88 -2.92
C MET A 1 -4.93 -15.45 -2.38
N LEU A 2 -4.23 -16.28 -1.60
CA LEU A 2 -2.88 -15.96 -1.09
C LEU A 2 -1.89 -15.54 -2.20
N LEU A 3 -1.84 -16.30 -3.31
CA LEU A 3 -1.02 -15.98 -4.49
C LEU A 3 -1.38 -14.63 -5.15
N LYS A 4 -2.68 -14.28 -5.22
CA LYS A 4 -3.12 -12.96 -5.71
C LYS A 4 -2.71 -11.84 -4.75
N LEU A 5 -2.76 -12.11 -3.45
CA LEU A 5 -2.37 -11.17 -2.40
C LEU A 5 -0.87 -10.87 -2.46
N LEU A 6 -0.04 -11.91 -2.61
CA LEU A 6 1.39 -11.79 -2.84
C LEU A 6 1.70 -11.08 -4.16
N ALA A 7 1.00 -11.43 -5.25
CA ALA A 7 1.16 -10.79 -6.54
C ALA A 7 0.78 -9.29 -6.54
N GLN A 8 -0.09 -8.85 -5.61
CA GLN A 8 -0.46 -7.45 -5.44
C GLN A 8 0.51 -6.71 -4.49
N LEU A 9 1.00 -7.39 -3.45
CA LEU A 9 1.93 -6.80 -2.48
C LEU A 9 3.32 -6.54 -3.06
N VAL A 10 3.85 -7.45 -3.88
CA VAL A 10 5.18 -7.29 -4.48
C VAL A 10 5.31 -5.99 -5.30
N PRO A 11 4.44 -5.68 -6.28
CA PRO A 11 4.54 -4.43 -7.02
C PRO A 11 4.27 -3.20 -6.15
N PHE A 12 3.43 -3.32 -5.13
CA PHE A 12 3.21 -2.25 -4.16
C PHE A 12 4.49 -1.95 -3.34
N LEU A 13 5.18 -2.98 -2.85
CA LEU A 13 6.48 -2.85 -2.17
C LEU A 13 7.52 -2.19 -3.05
N LEU A 14 7.61 -2.64 -4.31
CA LEU A 14 8.56 -2.10 -5.28
C LEU A 14 8.27 -0.63 -5.57
N PHE A 15 6.99 -0.27 -5.73
CA PHE A 15 6.58 1.12 -5.91
C PHE A 15 6.91 1.98 -4.68
N GLN A 16 6.56 1.51 -3.48
CA GLN A 16 6.86 2.20 -2.23
C GLN A 16 8.38 2.41 -2.06
N GLY A 17 9.18 1.36 -2.26
CA GLY A 17 10.64 1.46 -2.21
C GLY A 17 11.19 2.43 -3.26
N ALA A 18 10.69 2.37 -4.50
CA ALA A 18 11.11 3.28 -5.56
C ALA A 18 10.79 4.75 -5.24
N VAL A 19 9.63 5.04 -4.65
CA VAL A 19 9.27 6.39 -4.21
C VAL A 19 10.17 6.85 -3.05
N LEU A 20 10.34 5.98 -2.05
CA LEU A 20 11.05 6.33 -0.81
C LEU A 20 12.56 6.54 -1.06
N PHE A 21 13.20 5.58 -1.70
CA PHE A 21 14.64 5.63 -1.99
C PHE A 21 14.96 6.47 -3.24
N GLY A 22 14.03 6.56 -4.19
CA GLY A 22 14.16 7.47 -5.32
C GLY A 22 14.13 8.94 -4.88
N ALA A 23 13.31 9.28 -3.88
CA ALA A 23 13.28 10.62 -3.30
C ALA A 23 14.52 10.92 -2.44
N ALA A 24 14.90 9.98 -1.57
CA ALA A 24 16.07 10.15 -0.70
C ALA A 24 17.41 10.18 -1.47
N GLY A 25 17.46 9.62 -2.69
CA GLY A 25 18.69 9.53 -3.49
C GLY A 25 19.77 8.61 -2.90
N THR A 26 19.48 7.92 -1.81
CA THR A 26 20.39 7.00 -1.11
C THR A 26 19.63 5.77 -0.61
N LEU A 27 20.32 4.62 -0.60
CA LEU A 27 19.83 3.37 0.00
C LEU A 27 20.32 3.18 1.44
N ASP A 28 21.26 4.01 1.89
CA ASP A 28 21.82 3.97 3.25
C ASP A 28 20.94 4.72 4.26
N TRP A 29 19.65 4.39 4.24
CA TRP A 29 18.65 4.98 5.12
C TRP A 29 17.93 3.89 5.93
N PRO A 30 18.52 3.43 7.05
CA PRO A 30 17.97 2.35 7.87
C PRO A 30 16.54 2.61 8.35
N GLN A 31 16.18 3.86 8.62
CA GLN A 31 14.84 4.26 9.03
C GLN A 31 13.83 4.11 7.88
N GLY A 32 14.25 4.39 6.64
CA GLY A 32 13.44 4.15 5.45
C GLY A 32 13.12 2.67 5.24
N TRP A 33 14.12 1.81 5.46
CA TRP A 33 13.93 0.36 5.46
C TRP A 33 12.99 -0.11 6.58
N ALA A 34 13.14 0.42 7.80
CA ALA A 34 12.27 0.09 8.93
C ALA A 34 10.81 0.46 8.64
N LEU A 35 10.56 1.67 8.13
CA LEU A 35 9.24 2.13 7.74
C LEU A 35 8.63 1.29 6.62
N MET A 36 9.43 0.91 5.62
CA MET A 36 8.99 0.03 4.54
C MET A 36 8.57 -1.35 5.08
N ILE A 37 9.37 -1.95 5.96
CA ILE A 37 9.08 -3.26 6.57
C ILE A 37 7.84 -3.19 7.45
N GLU A 38 7.75 -2.19 8.33
CA GLU A 38 6.63 -2.00 9.24
C GLU A 38 5.31 -1.86 8.48
N PHE A 39 5.28 -0.98 7.48
CA PHE A 39 4.09 -0.74 6.67
C PHE A 39 3.66 -2.02 5.92
N SER A 40 4.63 -2.71 5.33
CA SER A 40 4.40 -3.97 4.61
C SER A 40 3.87 -5.07 5.52
N ALA A 41 4.44 -5.21 6.73
CA ALA A 41 4.04 -6.19 7.72
C ALA A 41 2.61 -5.93 8.21
N LEU A 42 2.26 -4.68 8.46
CA LEU A 42 0.90 -4.29 8.86
C LEU A 42 -0.12 -4.58 7.74
N CYS A 43 0.18 -4.22 6.50
CA CYS A 43 -0.67 -4.54 5.34
C CYS A 43 -0.90 -6.06 5.20
N LEU A 44 0.17 -6.86 5.34
CA LEU A 44 0.08 -8.32 5.33
C LEU A 44 -0.73 -8.85 6.50
N ALA A 45 -0.49 -8.36 7.71
CA ALA A 45 -1.19 -8.81 8.92
C ALA A 45 -2.70 -8.55 8.83
N ILE A 46 -3.10 -7.35 8.41
CA ILE A 46 -4.51 -7.00 8.20
C ILE A 46 -5.13 -7.86 7.11
N SER A 47 -4.41 -8.07 6.00
CA SER A 47 -4.88 -8.90 4.89
C SER A 47 -5.10 -10.36 5.29
N LEU A 48 -4.18 -10.93 6.08
CA LEU A 48 -4.27 -12.29 6.60
C LEU A 48 -5.35 -12.43 7.66
N TRP A 49 -5.51 -11.43 8.53
CA TRP A 49 -6.57 -11.37 9.52
C TRP A 49 -7.96 -11.30 8.84
N LEU A 50 -8.10 -10.43 7.83
CA LEU A 50 -9.34 -10.29 7.07
C LEU A 50 -9.63 -11.54 6.25
N TRP A 51 -8.61 -12.19 5.68
CA TRP A 51 -8.76 -13.49 5.02
C TRP A 51 -9.33 -14.57 5.94
N ARG A 52 -8.94 -14.55 7.23
CA ARG A 52 -9.46 -15.51 8.22
C ARG A 52 -10.85 -15.16 8.75
N THR A 53 -11.15 -13.87 8.87
CA THR A 53 -12.39 -13.39 9.51
C THR A 53 -13.53 -13.29 8.50
N ASP A 54 -13.28 -12.70 7.32
CA ASP A 54 -14.27 -12.49 6.28
C ASP A 54 -13.62 -12.55 4.87
N PRO A 55 -13.37 -13.76 4.35
CA PRO A 55 -12.73 -13.93 3.05
C PRO A 55 -13.58 -13.39 1.89
N GLY A 56 -14.90 -13.28 2.05
CA GLY A 56 -15.81 -12.68 1.07
C GLY A 56 -15.56 -11.17 0.91
N LEU A 57 -15.36 -10.46 2.03
CA LEU A 57 -15.09 -9.02 2.04
C LEU A 57 -13.68 -8.71 1.52
N LEU A 58 -12.72 -9.61 1.78
CA LEU A 58 -11.41 -9.56 1.15
C LEU A 58 -11.51 -9.76 -0.36
N ALA A 59 -12.33 -10.70 -0.83
CA ALA A 59 -12.55 -10.92 -2.27
C ALA A 59 -13.13 -9.68 -2.96
N GLU A 60 -14.09 -9.02 -2.31
CA GLU A 60 -14.66 -7.76 -2.79
C GLU A 60 -13.61 -6.65 -2.85
N ARG A 61 -12.82 -6.46 -1.79
CA ARG A 61 -11.78 -5.41 -1.72
C ARG A 61 -10.57 -5.69 -2.62
N MET A 62 -10.25 -6.95 -2.88
CA MET A 62 -9.23 -7.34 -3.86
C MET A 62 -9.64 -7.08 -5.31
N GLY A 63 -10.90 -6.71 -5.58
CA GLY A 63 -11.34 -6.20 -6.88
C GLY A 63 -10.70 -4.87 -7.29
N GLY A 64 -10.03 -4.17 -6.36
CA GLY A 64 -9.25 -2.96 -6.62
C GLY A 64 -9.98 -1.65 -6.29
N ILE A 65 -9.26 -0.52 -6.44
CA ILE A 65 -9.71 0.88 -6.23
C ILE A 65 -10.76 1.31 -7.28
N ALA A 66 -11.16 0.40 -8.16
CA ALA A 66 -12.16 0.61 -9.21
C ALA A 66 -13.32 -0.37 -9.03
N GLN A 67 -13.81 -0.55 -7.80
CA GLN A 67 -15.17 -1.05 -7.65
C GLN A 67 -16.10 -0.02 -8.30
N GLU A 68 -16.85 -0.42 -9.34
CA GLU A 68 -17.78 0.44 -10.11
C GLU A 68 -18.78 1.22 -9.24
N LYS A 69 -18.94 0.85 -7.96
CA LYS A 69 -19.84 1.49 -6.99
C LYS A 69 -19.18 2.51 -6.06
N GLN A 70 -17.87 2.77 -6.15
CA GLN A 70 -17.22 3.77 -5.28
C GLN A 70 -17.65 5.20 -5.69
N PRO A 71 -18.19 6.01 -4.75
CA PRO A 71 -18.60 7.38 -5.04
C PRO A 71 -17.38 8.23 -5.43
N THR A 72 -17.57 9.16 -6.37
CA THR A 72 -16.48 9.99 -6.93
C THR A 72 -15.75 10.80 -5.85
N SER A 73 -16.43 11.17 -4.77
CA SER A 73 -15.83 11.82 -3.60
C SER A 73 -14.81 10.94 -2.87
N ASP A 74 -15.09 9.64 -2.74
CA ASP A 74 -14.17 8.69 -2.11
C ASP A 74 -12.94 8.50 -2.99
N ARG A 75 -13.14 8.43 -4.31
CA ARG A 75 -12.04 8.39 -5.28
C ARG A 75 -11.13 9.62 -5.18
N LEU A 76 -11.71 10.82 -5.09
CA LEU A 76 -10.95 12.07 -4.97
C LEU A 76 -10.15 12.11 -3.65
N LEU A 77 -10.77 11.67 -2.56
CA LEU A 77 -10.15 11.56 -1.25
C LEU A 77 -8.98 10.57 -1.28
N MET A 78 -9.16 9.39 -1.86
CA MET A 78 -8.09 8.40 -2.00
C MET A 78 -6.91 8.93 -2.82
N ILE A 79 -7.18 9.63 -3.93
CA ILE A 79 -6.12 10.29 -4.71
C ILE A 79 -5.40 11.34 -3.86
N GLY A 80 -6.13 12.18 -3.13
CA GLY A 80 -5.56 13.18 -2.23
C GLY A 80 -4.67 12.57 -1.15
N ILE A 81 -5.11 11.49 -0.51
CA ILE A 81 -4.32 10.74 0.46
C ILE A 81 -3.06 10.16 -0.20
N MET A 82 -3.19 9.57 -1.40
CA MET A 82 -2.04 8.98 -2.10
C MET A 82 -0.99 10.04 -2.45
N VAL A 83 -1.42 11.20 -2.96
CA VAL A 83 -0.52 12.32 -3.27
C VAL A 83 0.12 12.88 -2.00
N GLY A 84 -0.67 13.06 -0.92
CA GLY A 84 -0.15 13.52 0.36
C GLY A 84 0.87 12.56 0.96
N TRP A 85 0.61 11.25 0.86
CA TRP A 85 1.53 10.21 1.33
C TRP A 85 2.84 10.18 0.52
N ILE A 86 2.77 10.29 -0.82
CA ILE A 86 3.96 10.43 -1.67
C ILE A 86 4.74 11.69 -1.28
N GLY A 87 4.06 12.83 -1.13
CA GLY A 87 4.69 14.08 -0.72
C GLY A 87 5.36 13.99 0.65
N TRP A 88 4.76 13.27 1.59
CA TRP A 88 5.34 12.99 2.90
C TRP A 88 6.59 12.12 2.80
N CYS A 89 6.56 11.04 2.00
CA CYS A 89 7.74 10.20 1.76
C CYS A 89 8.89 10.98 1.13
N VAL A 90 8.57 11.90 0.20
CA VAL A 90 9.57 12.78 -0.42
C VAL A 90 10.13 13.80 0.58
N ALA A 91 9.31 14.31 1.51
CA ALA A 91 9.76 15.25 2.52
C ALA A 91 10.62 14.61 3.63
N MET A 92 10.48 13.30 3.87
CA MET A 92 11.28 12.56 4.85
C MET A 92 12.63 12.08 4.32
N GLY A 93 12.74 11.85 3.00
CA GLY A 93 13.97 11.44 2.33
C GLY A 93 14.90 12.61 2.07
#